data_AF-A0A811UUU7-F1
#
_entry.id   AF-A0A811UUU7-F1
#
_cell.length_a   1.000
_cell.length_b   1.000
_cell.length_c   1.000
_cell.angle_alpha   90.00
_cell.angle_beta   90.00
_cell.angle_gamma   90.00
#
_symmetry.space_group_name_H-M   'P 1'
#
loop_
_entity.id
_entity.type
_entity.pdbx_description
1 polymer ?
#
loop_
_entity_poly.entity_id
_entity_poly.type
_entity_poly.pdbx_seq_one_letter_code
_entity_poly.pdbx_strand_id
1 'polypeptide(L)'
;MPEDKAEKASTKMNKYLQKFIFETNRLEMFCAKWSTDLASNQTETLLNVKLQQLDKNWDSLLEAYEAIFMADAYPEVSESVEQKYAKCSESFQNCKAQMLEALQLFTASVPTQTTHQTQNTTTYQSSNEIFLKVPACV
;
A
#
# COMPACT_ATOMS: atom_id res chain seq x y z
N MET A 1 -29.84 -5.95 40.98
CA MET A 1 -29.79 -6.06 39.50
C MET A 1 -28.34 -5.98 38.96
N PRO A 2 -27.48 -6.99 39.18
CA PRO A 2 -26.14 -7.05 38.58
C PRO A 2 -26.05 -7.87 37.28
N GLU A 3 -26.95 -8.84 37.06
CA GLU A 3 -26.90 -9.77 35.91
C GLU A 3 -27.10 -9.06 34.55
N ASP A 4 -27.97 -8.05 34.51
CA ASP A 4 -28.31 -7.27 33.31
C ASP A 4 -27.15 -6.43 32.74
N LYS A 5 -26.13 -6.11 33.56
CA LYS A 5 -24.95 -5.35 33.15
C LYS A 5 -23.86 -6.25 32.55
N ALA A 6 -23.69 -7.45 33.10
CA ALA A 6 -22.69 -8.41 32.63
C ALA A 6 -23.04 -8.97 31.24
N GLU A 7 -24.32 -9.24 30.98
CA GLU A 7 -24.80 -9.74 29.68
C GLU A 7 -24.62 -8.72 28.54
N LYS A 8 -24.85 -7.42 28.83
CA LYS A 8 -24.64 -6.33 27.88
C LYS A 8 -23.17 -6.07 27.57
N ALA A 9 -22.30 -6.17 28.58
CA ALA A 9 -20.84 -6.05 28.40
C ALA A 9 -20.28 -7.19 27.54
N SER A 10 -20.70 -8.43 27.81
CA SER A 10 -20.31 -9.62 27.03
C SER A 10 -20.71 -9.52 25.56
N THR A 11 -21.94 -9.06 25.27
CA THR A 11 -22.44 -8.88 23.90
C THR A 11 -21.67 -7.80 23.14
N LYS A 12 -21.35 -6.68 23.80
CA LYS A 12 -20.60 -5.57 23.21
C LYS A 12 -19.17 -5.96 22.88
N MET A 13 -18.52 -6.71 23.77
CA MET A 13 -17.17 -7.25 23.57
C MET A 13 -17.09 -8.21 22.37
N ASN A 14 -18.07 -9.11 22.25
CA ASN A 14 -18.17 -10.01 21.10
C ASN A 14 -18.23 -9.22 19.78
N LYS A 15 -19.02 -8.14 19.73
CA LYS A 15 -19.09 -7.26 18.55
C LYS A 15 -17.74 -6.65 18.18
N TYR A 16 -16.95 -6.18 19.15
CA TYR A 16 -15.63 -5.60 18.88
C TYR A 16 -14.62 -6.64 18.39
N LEU A 17 -14.61 -7.82 19.01
CA LEU A 17 -13.76 -8.93 18.56
C LEU A 17 -14.09 -9.39 17.15
N GLN A 18 -15.38 -9.51 16.80
CA GLN A 18 -15.80 -9.86 15.45
C GLN A 18 -15.37 -8.80 14.43
N LYS A 19 -15.52 -7.50 14.77
CA LYS A 19 -15.03 -6.41 13.91
C LYS A 19 -13.52 -6.51 13.71
N PHE A 20 -12.75 -6.69 14.78
CA PHE A 20 -11.30 -6.82 14.70
C PHE A 20 -10.88 -8.01 13.83
N ILE A 21 -11.47 -9.19 14.03
CA ILE A 21 -11.20 -10.38 13.21
C ILE A 21 -11.50 -10.11 11.73
N PHE A 22 -12.63 -9.48 11.45
CA PHE A 22 -13.03 -9.11 10.08
C PHE A 22 -12.00 -8.18 9.43
N GLU A 23 -11.62 -7.09 10.09
CA GLU A 23 -10.66 -6.13 9.52
C GLU A 23 -9.26 -6.74 9.38
N THR A 24 -8.83 -7.59 10.31
CA THR A 24 -7.57 -8.33 10.21
C THR A 24 -7.55 -9.21 8.96
N ASN A 25 -8.59 -10.04 8.77
CA ASN A 25 -8.68 -10.96 7.63
C ASN A 25 -8.77 -10.17 6.31
N ARG A 26 -9.49 -9.04 6.30
CA ARG A 26 -9.61 -8.16 5.14
C ARG A 26 -8.24 -7.60 4.73
N LEU A 27 -7.44 -7.15 5.69
CA LEU A 27 -6.10 -6.62 5.42
C LEU A 27 -5.16 -7.72 4.92
N GLU A 28 -5.15 -8.89 5.58
CA GLU A 28 -4.33 -10.03 5.16
C GLU A 28 -4.68 -10.49 3.74
N MET A 29 -5.98 -10.61 3.41
CA MET A 29 -6.42 -10.94 2.05
C MET A 29 -6.00 -9.89 1.02
N PHE A 30 -6.03 -8.61 1.39
CA PHE A 30 -5.58 -7.53 0.53
C PHE A 30 -4.08 -7.66 0.23
N CYS A 31 -3.26 -7.85 1.28
CA CYS A 31 -1.82 -8.04 1.13
C CYS A 31 -1.48 -9.31 0.34
N ALA A 32 -2.17 -10.43 0.59
CA ALA A 32 -1.96 -11.67 -0.14
C ALA A 32 -2.29 -11.52 -1.63
N LYS A 33 -3.41 -10.86 -1.96
CA LYS A 33 -3.77 -10.56 -3.35
C LYS A 33 -2.71 -9.72 -4.04
N TRP A 34 -2.19 -8.70 -3.36
CA TRP A 34 -1.11 -7.88 -3.88
C TRP A 34 0.12 -8.71 -4.26
N SER A 35 0.59 -9.58 -3.37
CA SER A 35 1.76 -10.43 -3.60
C SER A 35 1.59 -11.41 -4.78
N THR A 36 0.34 -11.74 -5.14
CA THR A 36 0.03 -12.64 -6.28
C THR A 36 -0.24 -11.92 -7.60
N ASP A 37 -0.54 -10.63 -7.56
CA ASP A 37 -0.93 -9.86 -8.75
C ASP A 37 0.34 -9.51 -9.56
N LEU A 38 0.46 -10.02 -10.79
CA LEU A 38 1.64 -9.76 -11.60
C LEU A 38 1.80 -8.25 -11.87
N ALA A 39 3.02 -7.74 -11.67
CA ALA A 39 3.38 -6.33 -11.82
C ALA A 39 3.10 -5.75 -13.23
N SER A 40 2.88 -6.59 -14.25
CA SER A 40 2.76 -6.17 -15.65
C SER A 40 1.53 -5.32 -15.98
N ASN A 41 0.50 -5.31 -15.11
CA ASN A 41 -0.73 -4.54 -15.34
C ASN A 41 -0.90 -3.35 -14.37
N GLN A 42 0.11 -3.06 -13.54
CA GLN A 42 0.02 -1.95 -12.60
C GLN A 42 0.36 -0.64 -13.33
N THR A 43 -0.43 0.41 -13.10
CA THR A 43 -0.08 1.78 -13.48
C THR A 43 0.23 2.58 -12.22
N GLU A 44 1.00 3.66 -12.32
CA GLU A 44 1.29 4.54 -11.19
C GLU A 44 0.02 5.00 -10.45
N THR A 45 -1.02 5.38 -11.21
CA THR A 45 -2.33 5.76 -10.64
C THR A 45 -2.97 4.59 -9.89
N LEU A 46 -2.95 3.38 -10.46
CA LEU A 46 -3.53 2.20 -9.80
C LEU A 46 -2.76 1.84 -8.52
N LEU A 47 -1.43 1.96 -8.51
CA LEU A 47 -0.61 1.77 -7.33
C LEU A 47 -0.96 2.76 -6.22
N ASN A 48 -1.07 4.04 -6.55
CA ASN A 48 -1.47 5.07 -5.59
C ASN A 48 -2.87 4.79 -5.00
N VAL A 49 -3.83 4.36 -5.82
CA VAL A 49 -5.17 3.98 -5.35
C VAL A 49 -5.11 2.77 -4.41
N LYS A 50 -4.34 1.73 -4.77
CA LYS A 50 -4.14 0.55 -3.92
C LYS A 50 -3.45 0.89 -2.60
N LEU A 51 -2.48 1.80 -2.61
CA LEU A 51 -1.78 2.26 -1.40
C LEU A 51 -2.71 3.02 -0.46
N GLN A 52 -3.55 3.92 -0.98
CA GLN A 52 -4.60 4.58 -0.19
C GLN A 52 -5.62 3.59 0.37
N GLN A 53 -5.96 2.54 -0.39
CA GLN A 53 -6.85 1.49 0.10
C GLN A 53 -6.20 0.67 1.22
N LEU A 54 -4.90 0.39 1.12
CA LEU A 54 -4.14 -0.28 2.18
C LEU A 54 -4.16 0.54 3.47
N ASP A 55 -3.89 1.85 3.39
CA ASP A 55 -3.91 2.75 4.54
C ASP A 55 -5.31 2.81 5.18
N LYS A 56 -6.38 2.90 4.38
CA LYS A 56 -7.76 2.86 4.91
C LYS A 56 -8.11 1.55 5.61
N ASN A 57 -7.63 0.42 5.10
CA ASN A 57 -7.84 -0.88 5.74
C ASN A 57 -7.09 -0.94 7.08
N TRP A 58 -5.89 -0.38 7.13
CA TRP A 58 -5.09 -0.27 8.35
C TRP A 58 -5.76 0.60 9.42
N ASP A 59 -6.25 1.79 9.04
CA ASP A 59 -6.97 2.68 9.94
C ASP A 59 -8.21 2.00 10.53
N SER A 60 -8.97 1.27 9.69
CA SER A 60 -10.15 0.51 10.13
C SER A 60 -9.81 -0.58 11.15
N LEU A 61 -8.64 -1.23 10.98
CA LEU A 61 -8.12 -2.24 11.90
C LEU A 61 -7.69 -1.61 13.23
N LEU A 62 -6.97 -0.48 13.19
CA LEU A 62 -6.58 0.27 14.39
C LEU A 62 -7.80 0.66 15.22
N GLU A 63 -8.83 1.24 14.60
CA GLU A 63 -10.08 1.56 15.28
C GLU A 63 -10.73 0.34 15.94
N ALA A 64 -10.72 -0.80 15.25
CA ALA A 64 -11.30 -2.04 15.77
C ALA A 64 -10.48 -2.61 16.94
N TYR A 65 -9.15 -2.51 16.86
CA TYR A 65 -8.23 -2.90 17.92
C TYR A 65 -8.40 -2.02 19.16
N GLU A 66 -8.38 -0.70 19.02
CA GLU A 66 -8.58 0.25 20.12
C GLU A 66 -9.93 0.07 20.81
N ALA A 67 -10.99 -0.21 20.03
CA ALA A 67 -12.32 -0.45 20.57
C ALA A 67 -12.39 -1.68 21.51
N ILE A 68 -11.49 -2.66 21.36
CA ILE A 68 -11.40 -3.80 22.28
C ILE A 68 -10.88 -3.32 23.64
N PHE A 69 -9.82 -2.52 23.69
CA PHE A 69 -9.23 -2.05 24.96
C PHE A 69 -10.09 -1.00 25.67
N MET A 70 -10.84 -0.20 24.91
CA MET A 70 -11.76 0.79 25.45
C MET A 70 -13.03 0.16 26.09
N ALA A 71 -13.24 -1.15 25.94
CA ALA A 71 -14.46 -1.83 26.36
C ALA A 71 -14.41 -2.50 27.75
N ASP A 72 -13.49 -2.11 28.65
CA ASP A 72 -13.23 -2.81 29.93
C ASP A 72 -12.92 -4.31 29.71
N ALA A 73 -12.09 -4.59 28.71
CA ALA A 73 -11.75 -5.95 28.29
C ALA A 73 -10.91 -6.72 29.32
N TYR A 74 -11.28 -7.99 29.54
CA TYR A 74 -10.55 -8.93 30.41
C TYR A 74 -9.09 -9.15 29.94
N PRO A 75 -8.13 -9.36 30.86
CA PRO A 75 -6.71 -9.55 30.54
C PRO A 75 -6.41 -10.70 29.56
N GLU A 76 -7.17 -11.80 29.62
CA GLU A 76 -6.92 -12.99 28.79
C GLU A 76 -7.24 -12.77 27.30
N VAL A 77 -8.10 -11.82 26.96
CA VAL A 77 -8.40 -11.48 25.57
C VAL A 77 -7.28 -10.63 24.97
N SER A 78 -6.49 -9.92 25.79
CA SER A 78 -5.50 -8.97 25.32
C SER A 78 -4.34 -9.66 24.59
N GLU A 79 -3.79 -10.74 25.14
CA GLU A 79 -2.59 -11.37 24.56
C GLU A 79 -2.84 -11.94 23.15
N SER A 80 -3.96 -12.63 22.93
CA SER A 80 -4.28 -13.18 21.62
C SER A 80 -4.55 -12.08 20.58
N VAL A 81 -5.25 -11.02 21.00
CA VAL A 81 -5.55 -9.86 20.17
C VAL A 81 -4.27 -9.09 19.83
N GLU A 82 -3.38 -8.89 20.79
CA GLU A 82 -2.05 -8.27 20.62
C GLU A 82 -1.18 -9.07 19.66
N GLN A 83 -1.08 -10.40 19.83
CA GLN A 83 -0.31 -11.26 18.93
C GLN A 83 -0.86 -11.22 17.51
N LYS A 84 -2.19 -11.23 17.34
CA LYS A 84 -2.82 -11.15 16.02
C LYS A 84 -2.62 -9.77 15.39
N TYR A 85 -2.74 -8.71 16.18
CA TYR A 85 -2.43 -7.34 15.74
C TYR A 85 -0.97 -7.21 15.29
N ALA A 86 -0.01 -7.72 16.06
CA ALA A 86 1.41 -7.66 15.73
C ALA A 86 1.73 -8.34 14.38
N LYS A 87 1.20 -9.55 14.16
CA LYS A 87 1.34 -10.28 12.88
C LYS A 87 0.71 -9.53 11.70
N CYS A 88 -0.47 -8.95 11.92
CA CYS A 88 -1.15 -8.18 10.89
C CYS A 88 -0.41 -6.87 10.57
N SER A 89 0.15 -6.23 11.60
CA SER A 89 1.01 -5.05 11.46
C SER A 89 2.23 -5.35 10.61
N GLU A 90 2.92 -6.47 10.85
CA GLU A 90 4.04 -6.90 10.02
C GLU A 90 3.62 -7.10 8.55
N SER A 91 2.49 -7.76 8.33
CA SER A 91 1.93 -7.96 6.98
C SER A 91 1.59 -6.65 6.27
N PHE A 92 1.05 -5.67 7.01
CA PHE A 92 0.80 -4.32 6.50
C PHE A 92 2.09 -3.62 6.09
N GLN A 93 3.10 -3.59 6.96
CA GLN A 93 4.37 -2.91 6.68
C GLN A 93 5.07 -3.52 5.46
N ASN A 94 5.11 -4.86 5.39
CA ASN A 94 5.70 -5.57 4.25
C ASN A 94 4.95 -5.28 2.95
N CYS A 95 3.62 -5.32 2.96
CA CYS A 95 2.83 -5.00 1.78
C CYS A 95 3.01 -3.55 1.34
N LYS A 96 3.00 -2.60 2.29
CA LYS A 96 3.20 -1.18 2.03
C LYS A 96 4.58 -0.92 1.42
N ALA A 97 5.63 -1.52 1.97
CA ALA A 97 6.99 -1.43 1.44
C ALA A 97 7.05 -1.90 -0.01
N GLN A 98 6.50 -3.08 -0.32
CA GLN A 98 6.48 -3.62 -1.69
C GLN A 98 5.70 -2.71 -2.67
N MET A 99 4.58 -2.14 -2.24
CA MET A 99 3.83 -1.19 -3.06
C MET A 99 4.62 0.10 -3.32
N LEU A 100 5.33 0.62 -2.32
CA LEU A 100 6.17 1.81 -2.47
C LEU A 100 7.37 1.54 -3.37
N GLU A 101 8.02 0.38 -3.25
CA GLU A 101 9.10 -0.05 -4.14
C GLU A 101 8.60 -0.16 -5.58
N ALA A 102 7.43 -0.78 -5.80
CA ALA A 102 6.82 -0.84 -7.12
C ALA A 102 6.57 0.57 -7.70
N LEU A 103 6.09 1.51 -6.88
CA LEU A 103 5.85 2.90 -7.29
C LEU A 103 7.16 3.61 -7.64
N GLN A 104 8.21 3.41 -6.86
CA GLN A 104 9.54 3.98 -7.14
C GLN A 104 10.10 3.49 -8.47
N LEU A 105 9.92 2.20 -8.80
CA LEU A 105 10.35 1.65 -10.08
C LEU A 105 9.65 2.33 -11.27
N PHE A 106 8.37 2.72 -11.15
CA PHE A 106 7.70 3.54 -12.19
C PHE A 106 8.32 4.92 -12.32
N THR A 107 8.59 5.61 -11.21
CA THR A 107 9.17 6.96 -11.27
C THR A 107 10.60 6.97 -11.83
N ALA A 108 11.39 5.93 -11.56
CA ALA A 108 12.76 5.79 -12.04
C ALA A 108 12.85 5.36 -13.52
N SER A 109 11.78 4.75 -14.07
CA SER A 109 11.72 4.28 -15.45
C SER A 109 11.13 5.29 -16.44
N VAL A 110 10.66 6.45 -15.96
CA VAL A 110 10.41 7.60 -16.84
C VAL A 110 11.77 8.17 -17.25
N PRO A 111 12.17 8.11 -18.53
CA PRO A 111 13.35 8.81 -18.98
C PRO A 111 13.10 10.29 -18.71
N THR A 112 13.89 10.89 -17.83
CA THR A 112 13.97 12.34 -17.73
C THR A 112 14.26 12.84 -19.13
N GLN A 113 13.23 13.34 -19.83
CA GLN A 113 13.44 14.13 -21.03
C GLN A 113 14.09 15.42 -20.55
N THR A 114 15.41 15.38 -20.34
CA THR A 114 16.24 16.57 -20.25
C THR A 114 15.96 17.34 -21.53
N THR A 115 15.18 18.40 -21.37
CA THR A 115 14.90 19.37 -22.41
C THR A 115 16.25 19.95 -22.78
N HIS A 116 16.88 19.44 -23.84
CA HIS A 116 18.02 20.10 -24.45
C HIS A 116 17.48 21.44 -24.97
N GLN A 117 17.62 22.49 -24.17
CA GLN A 117 17.58 23.85 -24.69
C GLN A 117 18.78 23.96 -25.62
N THR A 118 18.52 23.91 -26.91
CA THR A 118 19.46 24.16 -27.98
C THR A 118 19.97 25.60 -27.85
N GLN A 119 21.04 25.80 -27.08
CA GLN A 119 21.84 27.00 -27.18
C GLN A 119 22.62 26.90 -28.50
N ASN A 120 22.12 27.64 -29.50
CA ASN A 120 22.86 27.93 -30.71
C ASN A 120 24.17 28.63 -30.35
N THR A 121 25.26 27.87 -30.25
CA THR A 121 26.61 28.44 -30.21
C THR A 121 27.46 27.70 -31.22
N THR A 122 27.73 28.39 -32.31
CA THR A 122 28.57 28.01 -33.42
C THR A 122 29.99 27.75 -32.92
N THR A 123 30.53 26.53 -33.07
CA THR A 123 31.99 26.34 -33.24
C THR A 123 32.28 25.04 -33.99
N TYR A 124 33.06 25.18 -35.07
CA TYR A 124 33.56 24.11 -35.94
C TYR A 124 34.56 23.19 -35.21
N GLN A 125 34.46 21.86 -35.43
CA GLN A 125 35.48 20.98 -36.04
C GLN A 125 35.34 19.50 -35.64
N SER A 126 35.23 18.64 -36.67
CA SER A 126 35.83 17.28 -36.83
C SER A 126 35.35 16.17 -35.87
N SER A 127 34.98 14.94 -36.26
CA SER A 127 35.02 14.20 -37.54
C SER A 127 34.18 12.92 -37.37
N ASN A 128 33.56 12.47 -38.47
CA ASN A 128 32.97 11.14 -38.71
C ASN A 128 31.54 10.87 -38.20
N GLU A 129 30.55 11.48 -38.86
CA GLU A 129 29.22 10.87 -38.99
C GLU A 129 28.88 10.70 -40.47
N ILE A 130 28.59 9.46 -40.87
CA ILE A 130 28.17 9.12 -42.23
C ILE A 130 26.72 9.59 -42.39
N PHE A 131 26.51 10.68 -43.12
CA PHE A 131 25.17 11.11 -43.54
C PHE A 131 24.75 10.37 -44.81
N LEU A 132 23.82 9.43 -44.68
CA LEU A 132 23.09 8.87 -45.83
C LEU A 132 22.13 9.92 -46.39
N LYS A 133 22.56 10.57 -47.47
CA LYS A 133 21.73 11.51 -48.22
C LYS A 133 20.77 10.72 -49.11
N VAL A 134 19.52 10.57 -48.67
CA VAL A 134 18.44 10.03 -49.52
C VAL A 134 17.95 11.16 -50.45
N PRO A 135 17.85 10.94 -51.78
CA PRO A 135 17.27 11.93 -52.68
C PRO A 135 15.77 12.11 -52.40
N ALA A 136 15.28 13.34 -52.48
CA ALA A 136 13.84 13.58 -52.52
C ALA A 136 13.29 13.12 -53.88
N CYS A 137 12.28 12.25 -53.86
CA CYS A 137 11.54 11.88 -55.05
C CYS A 137 10.60 13.02 -55.45
N VAL A 138 10.94 13.78 -56.50
CA VAL A 138 10.02 14.37 -57.49
C VAL A 138 10.79 14.84 -58.71
#